data_AF-A0A399SMF5-F1
#
_entry.id   AF-A0A399SMF5-F1
#
_cell.length_a   1.000
_cell.length_b   1.000
_cell.length_c   1.000
_cell.angle_alpha   90.00
_cell.angle_beta   90.00
_cell.angle_gamma   90.00
#
_symmetry.space_group_name_H-M   'P 1'
#
loop_
_entity.id
_entity.type
_entity.pdbx_description
1 polymer ?
#
loop_
_entity_poly.entity_id
_entity_poly.type
_entity_poly.pdbx_seq_one_letter_code
_entity_poly.pdbx_strand_id
1 'polypeptide(L)'
;ALPADPDAATRDSFVLAPGADGYADQVRANGSSRFDDVDLDEARQLLASVGRTAPEVCVLFDPADPRRVAAFDAIRDSAEKAGFVVTDCSTPQWESVLDQPGAYDVALLSSEDAYPSVAGIRAAHEARADARDGQATVDPDVASLFASLSSTEDADARDELLLRLDRRMYGDRAGLPLYQLPALAAMRDTVGGVQVSPHQAGILDDAWRWTLSPDAP
;
A
#
# COMPACT_ATOMS: atom_id res chain seq x y z
N ALA A 1 -2.82 1.93 23.84
CA ALA A 1 -3.86 0.96 23.47
C ALA A 1 -3.16 -0.28 22.94
N LEU A 2 -3.68 -1.48 23.21
CA LEU A 2 -3.19 -2.69 22.54
C LEU A 2 -3.58 -2.63 21.05
N PRO A 3 -2.80 -3.26 20.14
CA PRO A 3 -3.18 -3.35 18.73
C PRO A 3 -4.60 -3.92 18.59
N ALA A 4 -5.39 -3.35 17.68
CA ALA A 4 -6.71 -3.90 17.38
C ALA A 4 -6.62 -5.31 16.77
N ASP A 5 -5.48 -5.62 16.16
CA ASP A 5 -5.10 -6.92 15.62
C ASP A 5 -3.68 -7.26 16.12
N PRO A 6 -3.48 -8.28 16.96
CA PRO A 6 -2.16 -8.68 17.46
C PRO A 6 -1.28 -9.32 16.38
N ASP A 7 -1.87 -9.78 15.28
CA ASP A 7 -1.18 -10.41 14.15
C ASP A 7 -1.02 -9.44 12.97
N ALA A 8 -1.25 -8.14 13.20
CA ALA A 8 -1.10 -7.10 12.19
C ALA A 8 0.32 -7.12 11.58
N ALA A 9 0.37 -7.22 10.25
CA ALA A 9 1.61 -7.19 9.47
C ALA A 9 1.62 -5.98 8.52
N THR A 10 2.80 -5.67 8.00
CA THR A 10 2.94 -4.73 6.89
C THR A 10 2.26 -5.28 5.64
N ARG A 11 1.92 -4.37 4.73
CA ARG A 11 1.55 -4.76 3.37
C ARG A 11 2.81 -4.67 2.54
N ASP A 12 3.22 -5.79 1.95
CA ASP A 12 4.50 -5.91 1.24
C ASP A 12 4.30 -6.14 -0.26
N SER A 13 3.13 -5.81 -0.80
CA SER A 13 2.83 -5.85 -2.23
C SER A 13 1.98 -4.66 -2.66
N PHE A 14 2.27 -4.11 -3.84
CA PHE A 14 1.43 -3.10 -4.47
C PHE A 14 0.17 -3.70 -5.10
N VAL A 15 0.26 -4.96 -5.55
CA VAL A 15 -0.75 -5.56 -6.44
C VAL A 15 -1.62 -6.62 -5.76
N LEU A 16 -1.17 -7.20 -4.64
CA LEU A 16 -1.95 -8.13 -3.82
C LEU A 16 -2.13 -7.60 -2.39
N ALA A 17 -3.27 -7.94 -1.79
CA ALA A 17 -3.55 -7.66 -0.38
C ALA A 17 -3.09 -8.84 0.50
N PRO A 18 -2.67 -8.59 1.76
CA PRO A 18 -2.43 -9.66 2.71
C PRO A 18 -3.64 -10.60 2.82
N GLY A 19 -3.41 -11.91 2.76
CA GLY A 19 -4.46 -12.93 2.78
C GLY A 19 -5.06 -13.28 1.42
N ALA A 20 -4.72 -12.58 0.34
CA ALA A 20 -5.06 -13.00 -1.01
C ALA A 20 -4.27 -14.26 -1.44
N ASP A 21 -4.85 -15.07 -2.32
CA ASP A 21 -4.18 -16.20 -2.94
C ASP A 21 -2.87 -15.74 -3.60
N GLY A 22 -1.79 -16.52 -3.42
CA GLY A 22 -0.47 -16.20 -3.97
C GLY A 22 0.32 -15.10 -3.25
N TYR A 23 -0.25 -14.39 -2.25
CA TYR A 23 0.43 -13.28 -1.56
C TYR A 23 1.79 -13.66 -0.95
N ALA A 24 1.88 -14.81 -0.29
CA ALA A 24 3.13 -15.25 0.34
C ALA A 24 4.24 -15.56 -0.69
N ASP A 25 3.87 -16.03 -1.88
CA ASP A 25 4.80 -16.35 -2.95
C ASP A 25 5.25 -15.07 -3.66
N GLN A 26 4.31 -14.13 -3.84
CA GLN A 26 4.54 -12.79 -4.34
C GLN A 26 5.57 -12.04 -3.48
N VAL A 27 5.34 -11.93 -2.17
CA VAL A 27 6.21 -11.19 -1.23
C VAL A 27 7.61 -11.78 -1.17
N ARG A 28 7.75 -13.12 -1.20
CA ARG A 28 9.07 -13.77 -1.23
C ARG A 28 9.90 -13.41 -2.47
N ALA A 29 9.25 -12.96 -3.53
CA ALA A 29 9.83 -12.83 -4.85
C ALA A 29 9.83 -11.40 -5.41
N ASN A 30 9.03 -10.48 -4.87
CA ASN A 30 8.82 -9.14 -5.42
C ASN A 30 9.89 -8.11 -5.05
N GLY A 31 10.75 -8.42 -4.07
CA GLY A 31 11.83 -7.54 -3.60
C GLY A 31 11.45 -6.61 -2.44
N SER A 32 10.25 -6.76 -1.87
CA SER A 32 9.82 -6.00 -0.69
C SER A 32 10.73 -6.22 0.51
N SER A 33 11.37 -7.39 0.62
CA SER A 33 12.22 -7.75 1.76
C SER A 33 13.40 -6.81 2.01
N ARG A 34 13.76 -5.98 1.02
CA ARG A 34 14.73 -4.91 1.19
C ARG A 34 14.26 -3.79 2.15
N PHE A 35 12.96 -3.73 2.43
CA PHE A 35 12.32 -2.69 3.23
C PHE A 35 11.72 -3.23 4.55
N ASP A 36 11.92 -4.51 4.86
CA ASP A 36 11.41 -5.15 6.08
C ASP A 36 12.01 -4.52 7.36
N ASP A 37 13.27 -4.09 7.27
CA ASP A 37 14.03 -3.51 8.38
C ASP A 37 14.53 -2.10 8.04
N VAL A 38 14.59 -1.24 9.06
CA VAL A 38 15.16 0.11 8.94
C VAL A 38 16.68 0.03 8.92
N ASP A 39 17.30 0.33 7.77
CA ASP A 39 18.75 0.47 7.62
C ASP A 39 19.19 1.95 7.59
N LEU A 40 19.47 2.50 8.77
CA LEU A 40 19.92 3.90 8.90
C LEU A 40 21.31 4.13 8.32
N ASP A 41 22.18 3.12 8.30
CA ASP A 41 23.56 3.28 7.84
C ASP A 41 23.61 3.29 6.31
N GLU A 42 22.85 2.41 5.64
CA GLU A 42 22.68 2.47 4.20
C GLU A 42 22.02 3.78 3.77
N ALA A 43 20.97 4.23 4.48
CA ALA A 43 20.31 5.50 4.18
C ALA A 43 21.27 6.70 4.24
N ARG A 44 22.11 6.78 5.28
CA ARG A 44 23.14 7.83 5.41
C ARG A 44 24.19 7.74 4.31
N GLN A 45 24.62 6.55 3.93
CA GLN A 45 25.56 6.34 2.82
C GLN A 45 24.97 6.81 1.49
N LEU A 46 23.70 6.52 1.22
CA LEU A 46 23.01 7.00 0.02
C LEU A 46 22.94 8.53 -0.03
N LEU A 47 22.58 9.19 1.07
CA LEU A 47 22.57 10.66 1.16
C LEU A 47 23.96 11.27 0.89
N ALA A 48 24.99 10.69 1.49
CA ALA A 48 26.37 11.12 1.27
C ALA A 48 26.81 10.91 -0.19
N SER A 49 26.40 9.81 -0.83
CA SER A 49 26.77 9.49 -2.21
C SER A 49 26.26 10.53 -3.23
N VAL A 50 25.13 11.17 -2.93
CA VAL A 50 24.53 12.23 -3.77
C VAL A 50 24.90 13.63 -3.28
N GLY A 51 25.78 13.75 -2.27
CA GLY A 51 26.22 15.02 -1.71
C GLY A 51 25.09 15.86 -1.10
N ARG A 52 23.99 15.23 -0.66
CA ARG A 52 22.87 15.91 -0.02
C ARG A 52 23.03 15.86 1.49
N THR A 53 22.86 17.02 2.11
CA THR A 53 22.91 17.18 3.56
C THR A 53 21.55 17.71 3.98
N ALA A 54 20.88 17.06 4.94
CA ALA A 54 19.58 17.48 5.44
C ALA A 54 18.53 17.77 4.33
N PRO A 55 18.28 16.83 3.39
CA PRO A 55 17.22 17.04 2.41
C PRO A 55 15.87 17.23 3.11
N GLU A 56 15.16 18.28 2.69
CA GLU A 56 13.81 18.56 3.15
C GLU A 56 12.80 17.73 2.34
N VAL A 57 11.82 17.14 3.00
CA VAL A 57 10.74 16.35 2.40
C VAL A 57 9.40 16.77 3.03
N CYS A 58 8.58 17.42 2.22
CA CYS A 58 7.24 17.90 2.55
C CYS A 58 6.21 16.79 2.32
N VAL A 59 5.57 16.32 3.41
CA VAL A 59 4.62 15.20 3.36
C VAL A 59 3.18 15.70 3.45
N LEU A 60 2.39 15.43 2.41
CA LEU A 60 0.96 15.72 2.32
C LEU A 60 0.13 14.56 2.87
N PHE A 61 -0.84 14.87 3.74
CA PHE A 61 -1.82 13.91 4.24
C PHE A 61 -3.07 14.62 4.77
N ASP A 62 -4.11 13.85 5.06
CA ASP A 62 -5.32 14.35 5.74
C ASP A 62 -5.07 14.48 7.25
N PRO A 63 -5.06 15.69 7.83
CA PRO A 63 -4.83 15.87 9.25
C PRO A 63 -6.01 15.41 10.12
N ALA A 64 -7.19 15.16 9.53
CA ALA A 64 -8.34 14.62 10.25
C ALA A 64 -8.27 13.10 10.45
N ASP A 65 -7.40 12.39 9.71
CA ASP A 65 -7.19 10.94 9.88
C ASP A 65 -6.06 10.68 10.90
N PRO A 66 -6.37 10.21 12.13
CA PRO A 66 -5.36 9.96 13.15
C PRO A 66 -4.36 8.87 12.76
N ARG A 67 -4.70 7.98 11.81
CA ARG A 67 -3.78 6.96 11.30
C ARG A 67 -2.70 7.58 10.42
N ARG A 68 -3.08 8.56 9.58
CA ARG A 68 -2.12 9.30 8.75
C ARG A 68 -1.22 10.19 9.59
N VAL A 69 -1.76 10.82 10.64
CA VAL A 69 -0.96 11.56 11.63
C VAL A 69 0.08 10.64 12.27
N ALA A 70 -0.33 9.45 12.75
CA ALA A 70 0.59 8.49 13.36
C ALA A 70 1.64 7.95 12.36
N ALA A 71 1.25 7.71 11.11
CA ALA A 71 2.17 7.29 10.05
C ALA A 71 3.19 8.38 9.71
N PHE A 72 2.75 9.64 9.60
CA PHE A 72 3.63 10.79 9.40
C PHE A 72 4.64 10.92 10.55
N ASP A 73 4.18 10.84 11.80
CA ASP A 73 5.06 10.89 12.96
C ASP A 73 6.13 9.79 12.93
N ALA A 74 5.74 8.54 12.63
CA ALA A 74 6.67 7.42 12.53
C ALA A 74 7.69 7.59 11.39
N ILE A 75 7.24 8.09 10.23
CA ILE A 75 8.11 8.38 9.08
C ILE A 75 9.11 9.48 9.43
N ARG A 76 8.64 10.60 9.98
CA ARG A 76 9.50 11.73 10.41
C ARG A 76 10.54 11.23 11.40
N ASP A 77 10.12 10.60 12.49
CA ASP A 77 11.00 10.17 13.57
C ASP A 77 12.06 9.14 13.11
N SER A 78 11.75 8.32 12.10
CA SER A 78 12.70 7.39 11.50
C SER A 78 13.67 8.10 10.54
N ALA A 79 13.13 8.90 9.61
CA ALA A 79 13.90 9.58 8.58
C ALA A 79 14.86 10.65 9.15
N GLU A 80 14.47 11.34 10.22
CA GLU A 80 15.34 12.28 10.94
C GLU A 80 16.60 11.60 11.47
N LYS A 81 16.52 10.34 11.91
CA LYS A 81 17.70 9.57 12.35
C LYS A 81 18.67 9.27 11.19
N ALA A 82 18.15 9.19 9.96
CA ALA A 82 18.97 9.05 8.76
C ALA A 82 19.51 10.40 8.24
N GLY A 83 19.02 11.52 8.78
CA GLY A 83 19.48 12.88 8.45
C GLY A 83 18.60 13.61 7.45
N PHE A 84 17.35 13.20 7.25
CA PHE A 84 16.34 13.97 6.53
C PHE A 84 15.72 15.06 7.43
N VAL A 85 15.15 16.10 6.82
CA VAL A 85 14.24 17.05 7.47
C VAL A 85 12.84 16.79 6.91
N VAL A 86 11.96 16.18 7.68
CA VAL A 86 10.59 15.85 7.22
C VAL A 86 9.62 16.90 7.74
N THR A 87 8.92 17.58 6.83
CA THR A 87 7.98 18.67 7.16
C THR A 87 6.54 18.27 6.94
N ASP A 88 5.66 18.80 7.79
CA ASP A 88 4.21 18.59 7.72
C ASP A 88 3.61 19.55 6.70
N CYS A 89 3.07 19.00 5.61
CA CYS A 89 2.36 19.74 4.57
C CYS A 89 0.88 19.34 4.50
N SER A 90 0.36 18.77 5.59
CA SER A 90 -1.04 18.40 5.70
C SER A 90 -1.96 19.61 5.59
N THR A 91 -3.15 19.36 5.06
CA THR A 91 -4.20 20.36 4.95
C THR A 91 -5.57 19.67 4.90
N PRO A 92 -6.63 20.26 5.46
CA PRO A 92 -7.98 19.74 5.27
C PRO A 92 -8.43 19.70 3.79
N GLN A 93 -7.72 20.38 2.88
CA GLN A 93 -7.97 20.36 1.43
C GLN A 93 -6.99 19.44 0.67
N TRP A 94 -6.38 18.45 1.33
CA TRP A 94 -5.28 17.64 0.77
C TRP A 94 -5.59 17.03 -0.60
N GLU A 95 -6.80 16.54 -0.84
CA GLU A 95 -7.20 15.97 -2.13
C GLU A 95 -7.02 16.96 -3.28
N SER A 96 -7.38 18.23 -3.08
CA SER A 96 -7.22 19.28 -4.09
C SER A 96 -5.76 19.69 -4.32
N VAL A 97 -4.87 19.32 -3.39
CA VAL A 97 -3.42 19.57 -3.50
C VAL A 97 -2.73 18.46 -4.27
N LEU A 98 -3.30 17.24 -4.34
CA LEU A 98 -2.69 16.11 -5.07
C LEU A 98 -2.40 16.43 -6.54
N ASP A 99 -3.29 17.19 -7.18
CA ASP A 99 -3.18 17.61 -8.58
C ASP A 99 -2.36 18.90 -8.79
N GLN A 100 -1.63 19.37 -7.78
CA GLN A 100 -0.82 20.59 -7.84
C GLN A 100 0.67 20.23 -7.88
N PRO A 101 1.31 20.28 -9.06
CA PRO A 101 2.71 19.93 -9.21
C PRO A 101 3.63 20.71 -8.26
N GLY A 102 4.55 19.99 -7.62
CA GLY A 102 5.51 20.55 -6.67
C GLY A 102 4.94 21.13 -5.37
N ALA A 103 3.66 20.93 -5.06
CA ALA A 103 3.06 21.38 -3.79
C ALA A 103 3.47 20.51 -2.58
N TYR A 104 3.99 19.31 -2.83
CA TYR A 104 4.47 18.34 -1.83
C TYR A 104 5.49 17.39 -2.48
N ASP A 105 6.29 16.70 -1.67
CA ASP A 105 7.29 15.72 -2.14
C ASP A 105 6.77 14.28 -2.02
N VAL A 106 5.95 14.00 -1.00
CA VAL A 106 5.37 12.69 -0.70
C VAL A 106 3.93 12.86 -0.23
N ALA A 107 3.03 11.95 -0.62
CA ALA A 107 1.67 11.91 -0.09
C ALA A 107 1.38 10.57 0.60
N LEU A 108 0.69 10.61 1.75
CA LEU A 108 0.12 9.43 2.39
C LEU A 108 -1.28 9.17 1.83
N LEU A 109 -1.38 8.13 1.01
CA LEU A 109 -2.60 7.75 0.32
C LEU A 109 -3.12 6.40 0.80
N SER A 110 -4.44 6.23 0.72
CA SER A 110 -5.11 4.94 0.89
C SER A 110 -6.02 4.72 -0.30
N SER A 111 -5.85 3.62 -1.02
CA SER A 111 -6.81 3.18 -2.03
C SER A 111 -7.89 2.33 -1.36
N GLU A 112 -9.15 2.68 -1.56
CA GLU A 112 -10.26 1.90 -0.99
C GLU A 112 -10.45 0.54 -1.69
N ASP A 113 -9.94 0.37 -2.91
CA ASP A 113 -10.11 -0.85 -3.70
C ASP A 113 -9.33 -2.02 -3.12
N ALA A 114 -9.98 -2.76 -2.23
CA ALA A 114 -9.47 -4.03 -1.73
C ALA A 114 -9.65 -5.16 -2.77
N TYR A 115 -10.32 -4.90 -3.90
CA TYR A 115 -10.12 -5.64 -5.16
C TYR A 115 -9.25 -4.82 -6.10
N PRO A 116 -7.96 -5.11 -6.21
CA PRO A 116 -7.19 -4.46 -7.23
C PRO A 116 -7.47 -5.24 -8.52
N SER A 117 -8.64 -5.00 -9.12
CA SER A 117 -8.84 -5.32 -10.53
C SER A 117 -7.66 -4.75 -11.32
N VAL A 118 -7.32 -5.31 -12.47
CA VAL A 118 -6.20 -4.77 -13.27
C VAL A 118 -6.38 -3.25 -13.52
N ALA A 119 -7.63 -2.80 -13.66
CA ALA A 119 -7.99 -1.39 -13.73
C ALA A 119 -7.72 -0.62 -12.43
N GLY A 120 -8.08 -1.17 -11.26
CA GLY A 120 -7.79 -0.57 -9.95
C GLY A 120 -6.29 -0.49 -9.64
N ILE A 121 -5.52 -1.54 -9.95
CA ILE A 121 -4.05 -1.51 -9.84
C ILE A 121 -3.48 -0.39 -10.71
N ARG A 122 -3.97 -0.29 -11.95
CA ARG A 122 -3.53 0.73 -12.91
C ARG A 122 -3.86 2.13 -12.42
N ALA A 123 -5.09 2.38 -12.02
CA ALA A 123 -5.51 3.68 -11.50
C ALA A 123 -4.68 4.10 -10.28
N ALA A 124 -4.43 3.17 -9.35
CA ALA A 124 -3.57 3.44 -8.20
C ALA A 124 -2.10 3.69 -8.61
N HIS A 125 -1.60 3.01 -9.64
CA HIS A 125 -0.26 3.27 -10.17
C HIS A 125 -0.16 4.64 -10.84
N GLU A 126 -1.13 4.99 -11.68
CA GLU A 126 -1.23 6.28 -12.36
C GLU A 126 -1.36 7.44 -11.35
N ALA A 127 -2.20 7.30 -10.32
CA ALA A 127 -2.30 8.32 -9.26
C ALA A 127 -0.98 8.56 -8.52
N ARG A 128 -0.15 7.51 -8.34
CA ARG A 128 1.21 7.67 -7.77
C ARG A 128 2.18 8.33 -8.75
N ALA A 129 1.99 8.12 -10.05
CA ALA A 129 2.77 8.76 -11.09
C ALA A 129 2.49 10.26 -11.17
N ASP A 130 1.21 10.64 -11.11
CA ASP A 130 0.76 12.03 -11.12
C ASP A 130 1.27 12.78 -9.89
N ALA A 131 1.27 12.14 -8.72
CA ALA A 131 1.86 12.67 -7.48
C ALA A 131 3.38 12.92 -7.55
N ARG A 132 4.05 12.51 -8.63
CA ARG A 132 5.47 12.77 -8.91
C ARG A 132 5.65 13.73 -10.08
N ASP A 133 4.70 14.61 -10.36
CA ASP A 133 4.69 15.47 -11.55
C ASP A 133 4.80 14.68 -12.88
N GLY A 134 4.28 13.45 -12.92
CA GLY A 134 4.43 12.55 -14.06
C GLY A 134 5.86 11.99 -14.23
N GLN A 135 6.73 12.13 -13.23
CA GLN A 135 8.10 11.60 -13.24
C GLN A 135 8.21 10.12 -12.89
N ALA A 136 7.12 9.46 -12.46
CA ALA A 136 7.07 8.03 -12.70
C ALA A 136 6.95 7.90 -14.22
N THR A 137 8.09 7.70 -14.88
CA THR A 137 8.14 7.37 -16.30
C THR A 137 7.03 6.38 -16.57
N VAL A 138 6.19 6.66 -17.57
CA VAL A 138 5.39 5.63 -18.24
C VAL A 138 6.41 4.63 -18.75
N ASP A 139 6.77 3.71 -17.88
CA ASP A 139 7.73 2.69 -18.21
C ASP A 139 7.01 1.83 -19.24
N PRO A 140 7.51 1.77 -20.48
CA PRO A 140 6.87 0.98 -21.54
C PRO A 140 6.69 -0.48 -21.10
N ASP A 141 7.53 -0.98 -20.19
CA ASP A 141 7.39 -2.30 -19.62
C ASP A 141 6.18 -2.40 -18.66
N VAL A 142 5.94 -1.40 -17.81
CA VAL A 142 4.76 -1.34 -16.94
C VAL A 142 3.48 -1.22 -17.75
N ALA A 143 3.46 -0.36 -18.77
CA ALA A 143 2.31 -0.23 -19.67
C ALA A 143 2.01 -1.55 -20.40
N SER A 144 3.06 -2.24 -20.87
CA SER A 144 2.94 -3.56 -21.53
C SER A 144 2.44 -4.65 -20.57
N LEU A 145 2.92 -4.67 -19.32
CA LEU A 145 2.44 -5.58 -18.28
C LEU A 145 0.95 -5.36 -18.01
N PHE A 146 0.53 -4.10 -17.89
CA PHE A 146 -0.87 -3.74 -17.71
C PHE A 146 -1.74 -4.16 -18.90
N ALA A 147 -1.29 -3.96 -20.14
CA ALA A 147 -2.00 -4.40 -21.33
C ALA A 147 -2.13 -5.93 -21.36
N SER A 148 -1.07 -6.64 -21.01
CA SER A 148 -1.06 -8.11 -20.95
C SER A 148 -2.05 -8.62 -19.91
N LEU A 149 -1.98 -8.11 -18.67
CA LEU A 149 -2.88 -8.46 -17.56
C LEU A 149 -4.37 -8.26 -17.89
N SER A 150 -4.70 -7.26 -18.71
CA SER A 150 -6.09 -7.01 -19.15
C SER A 150 -6.62 -8.06 -20.13
N SER A 151 -5.75 -8.85 -20.76
CA SER A 151 -6.09 -9.84 -21.79
C SER A 151 -5.82 -11.30 -21.38
N THR A 152 -5.14 -11.53 -20.25
CA THR A 152 -4.79 -12.86 -19.76
C THR A 152 -5.92 -13.43 -18.89
N GLU A 153 -6.45 -14.59 -19.29
CA GLU A 153 -7.46 -15.34 -18.53
C GLU A 153 -6.86 -16.46 -17.66
N ASP A 154 -5.74 -17.05 -18.09
CA ASP A 154 -5.03 -18.11 -17.37
C ASP A 154 -4.48 -17.59 -16.02
N ALA A 155 -4.80 -18.28 -14.92
CA ALA A 155 -4.49 -17.82 -13.57
C ALA A 155 -2.97 -17.76 -13.32
N ASP A 156 -2.24 -18.82 -13.67
CA ASP A 156 -0.80 -18.90 -13.43
C ASP A 156 -0.04 -17.81 -14.22
N ALA A 157 -0.44 -17.58 -15.48
CA ALA A 157 0.13 -16.50 -16.30
C ALA A 157 -0.21 -15.11 -15.74
N ARG A 158 -1.39 -14.92 -15.15
CA ARG A 158 -1.76 -13.66 -14.48
C ARG A 158 -0.88 -13.43 -13.25
N ASP A 159 -0.64 -14.46 -12.44
CA ASP A 159 0.18 -14.36 -11.23
C ASP A 159 1.64 -14.02 -11.57
N GLU A 160 2.19 -14.61 -12.63
CA GLU A 160 3.52 -14.24 -13.12
C GLU A 160 3.60 -12.76 -13.55
N LEU A 161 2.57 -12.29 -14.27
CA LEU A 161 2.49 -10.89 -14.70
C LEU A 161 2.35 -9.93 -13.51
N LEU A 162 1.55 -10.28 -12.50
CA LEU A 162 1.40 -9.51 -11.26
C LEU A 162 2.72 -9.45 -10.49
N LEU A 163 3.44 -10.58 -10.37
CA LEU A 163 4.77 -10.60 -9.75
C LEU A 163 5.76 -9.71 -10.49
N ARG A 164 5.79 -9.75 -11.83
CA ARG A 164 6.65 -8.89 -12.64
C ARG A 164 6.31 -7.42 -12.45
N LEU A 165 5.03 -7.08 -12.40
CA LEU A 165 4.57 -5.72 -12.15
C LEU A 165 4.99 -5.21 -10.76
N ASP A 166 4.79 -6.02 -9.72
CA ASP A 166 5.13 -5.67 -8.34
C ASP A 166 6.64 -5.48 -8.15
N ARG A 167 7.46 -6.38 -8.74
CA ARG A 167 8.93 -6.20 -8.82
C ARG A 167 9.31 -4.89 -9.45
N ARG A 168 8.62 -4.51 -10.52
CA ARG A 168 8.92 -3.26 -11.23
C ARG A 168 8.58 -2.05 -10.37
N MET A 169 7.42 -2.07 -9.70
CA MET A 169 7.01 -0.99 -8.79
C MET A 169 7.99 -0.79 -7.63
N TYR A 170 8.51 -1.87 -7.03
CA TYR A 170 9.58 -1.77 -6.01
C TYR A 170 10.91 -1.27 -6.61
N GLY A 171 11.29 -1.78 -7.78
CA GLY A 171 12.52 -1.39 -8.46
C GLY A 171 12.56 0.08 -8.87
N ASP A 172 11.43 0.61 -9.34
CA ASP A 172 11.26 2.03 -9.71
C ASP A 172 11.04 2.93 -8.48
N ARG A 173 10.97 2.32 -7.29
CA ARG A 173 10.64 3.01 -6.03
C ARG A 173 9.38 3.85 -6.19
N ALA A 174 8.34 3.32 -6.85
CA ALA A 174 7.11 4.04 -7.20
C ALA A 174 6.29 4.50 -5.97
N GLY A 175 6.56 3.90 -4.81
CA GLY A 175 6.02 4.23 -3.51
C GLY A 175 6.52 3.23 -2.48
N LEU A 176 5.88 3.16 -1.32
CA LEU A 176 6.09 2.10 -0.34
C LEU A 176 4.74 1.76 0.29
N PRO A 177 4.19 0.55 0.06
CA PRO A 177 3.01 0.10 0.78
C PRO A 177 3.36 0.00 2.28
N LEU A 178 2.46 0.45 3.16
CA LEU A 178 2.72 0.51 4.61
C LEU A 178 1.97 -0.60 5.35
N TYR A 179 0.65 -0.58 5.25
CA TYR A 179 -0.23 -1.53 5.94
C TYR A 179 -1.58 -1.61 5.22
N GLN A 180 -2.31 -2.68 5.50
CA GLN A 180 -3.71 -2.82 5.13
C GLN A 180 -4.58 -2.52 6.36
N LEU A 181 -5.65 -1.75 6.19
CA LEU A 181 -6.61 -1.54 7.28
C LEU A 181 -7.31 -2.87 7.59
N PRO A 182 -7.37 -3.30 8.87
CA PRO A 182 -8.08 -4.52 9.22
C PRO A 182 -9.57 -4.33 8.96
N ALA A 183 -10.19 -5.33 8.36
CA ALA A 183 -11.64 -5.42 8.32
C ALA A 183 -12.13 -6.00 9.67
N LEU A 184 -13.03 -5.29 10.34
CA LEU A 184 -13.60 -5.72 11.62
C LEU A 184 -15.05 -6.14 11.41
N ALA A 185 -15.37 -7.38 11.78
CA ALA A 185 -16.72 -7.89 11.80
C ALA A 185 -17.11 -8.27 13.23
N ALA A 186 -18.24 -7.75 13.70
CA ALA A 186 -18.84 -8.15 14.96
C ALA A 186 -20.08 -8.99 14.68
N MET A 187 -20.12 -10.19 15.24
CA MET A 187 -21.23 -11.13 15.07
C MET A 187 -21.67 -11.66 16.43
N ARG A 188 -22.93 -12.10 16.51
CA ARG A 188 -23.40 -12.88 17.67
C ARG A 188 -22.67 -14.23 17.68
N ASP A 189 -22.41 -14.75 18.87
CA ASP A 189 -21.86 -16.09 19.09
C ASP A 189 -22.69 -17.21 18.44
N THR A 190 -23.98 -16.96 18.19
CA THR A 190 -24.87 -17.86 17.46
C THR A 190 -24.67 -17.88 15.95
N VAL A 191 -23.77 -17.06 15.38
CA VAL A 191 -23.50 -17.00 13.94
C VAL A 191 -22.09 -17.55 13.66
N GLY A 192 -22.02 -18.66 12.93
CA GLY A 192 -20.77 -19.33 12.55
C GLY A 192 -20.47 -19.22 11.06
N GLY A 193 -19.25 -19.61 10.66
CA GLY A 193 -18.85 -19.66 9.25
C GLY A 193 -18.59 -18.30 8.60
N VAL A 194 -18.55 -17.21 9.37
CA VAL A 194 -18.21 -15.87 8.87
C VAL A 194 -16.71 -15.80 8.60
N GLN A 195 -16.35 -15.47 7.37
CA GLN A 195 -14.99 -15.11 7.00
C GLN A 195 -14.95 -13.63 6.67
N VAL A 196 -13.95 -12.94 7.21
CA VAL A 196 -13.66 -11.56 6.82
C VAL A 196 -12.84 -11.66 5.53
N SER A 197 -13.40 -11.11 4.45
CA SER A 197 -12.72 -11.03 3.17
C SER A 197 -11.47 -10.16 3.32
N PRO A 198 -10.33 -10.56 2.71
CA PRO A 198 -9.21 -9.65 2.51
C PRO A 198 -9.55 -8.51 1.52
N HIS A 199 -10.74 -8.57 0.90
CA HIS A 199 -11.28 -7.63 -0.07
C HIS A 199 -12.45 -6.79 0.46
N GLN A 200 -12.93 -5.85 -0.35
CA GLN A 200 -13.80 -4.75 0.09
C GLN A 200 -15.23 -5.21 0.42
N ALA A 201 -15.60 -6.43 0.05
CA ALA A 201 -16.91 -7.01 0.34
C ALA A 201 -17.16 -7.30 1.83
N GLY A 202 -16.17 -7.02 2.70
CA GLY A 202 -16.29 -7.13 4.13
C GLY A 202 -16.48 -8.59 4.53
N ILE A 203 -17.70 -8.99 4.86
CA ILE A 203 -18.03 -10.37 5.26
C ILE A 203 -18.92 -11.11 4.25
N LEU A 204 -19.34 -10.44 3.19
CA LEU A 204 -20.43 -10.94 2.34
C LEU A 204 -19.99 -11.86 1.20
N ASP A 205 -18.70 -11.93 0.89
CA ASP A 205 -18.15 -12.78 -0.18
C ASP A 205 -18.56 -14.25 -0.05
N ASP A 206 -18.55 -14.75 1.19
CA ASP A 206 -18.91 -16.12 1.53
C ASP A 206 -20.13 -16.18 2.46
N ALA A 207 -21.06 -15.23 2.33
CA ALA A 207 -22.28 -15.20 3.17
C ALA A 207 -23.10 -16.49 3.09
N TRP A 208 -23.02 -17.21 1.97
CA TRP A 208 -23.67 -18.51 1.78
C TRP A 208 -23.11 -19.63 2.68
N ARG A 209 -21.92 -19.44 3.29
CA ARG A 209 -21.32 -20.37 4.26
C ARG A 209 -21.80 -20.14 5.69
N TRP A 210 -22.51 -19.05 5.95
CA TRP A 210 -22.90 -18.69 7.30
C TRP A 210 -23.90 -19.69 7.87
N THR A 211 -23.73 -20.01 9.14
CA THR A 211 -24.60 -20.93 9.87
C THR A 211 -25.16 -20.24 11.12
N LEU A 212 -26.36 -20.64 11.52
CA LEU A 212 -26.95 -20.29 12.80
C LEU A 212 -26.80 -21.48 13.75
N SER A 213 -26.38 -21.22 14.99
CA SER A 213 -26.39 -22.24 16.03
C SER A 213 -27.80 -22.81 16.20
N PRO A 214 -27.94 -24.11 16.53
CA PRO A 214 -29.25 -24.73 16.73
C PRO A 214 -30.08 -24.06 17.84
N ASP A 215 -29.40 -23.44 18.81
CA ASP A 215 -29.99 -22.73 19.95
C ASP A 215 -30.22 -21.23 19.66
N ALA A 216 -30.07 -20.79 18.41
CA ALA A 216 -30.40 -19.43 18.01
C ALA A 216 -31.91 -19.18 18.20
N PRO A 217 -32.32 -18.03 18.78
CA PRO A 217 -33.72 -17.71 19.07
C PRO A 217 -34.57 -17.51 17.82
#